data_AF-A0A1G8MRS3-F1
#
_entry.id   AF-A0A1G8MRS3-F1
#
_cell.length_a   1.000
_cell.length_b   1.000
_cell.length_c   1.000
_cell.angle_alpha   90.00
_cell.angle_beta   90.00
_cell.angle_gamma   90.00
#
_symmetry.space_group_name_H-M   'P 1'
#
loop_
_entity.id
_entity.type
_entity.pdbx_description
1 polymer ?
#
loop_
_entity_poly.entity_id
_entity_poly.type
_entity_poly.pdbx_seq_one_letter_code
_entity_poly.pdbx_strand_id
1 'polypeptide(L)' 'MARKKAALDFEQSLTDLQTLVERLENGELSLEDSLTAFEQGIRLTRECQSALAQAEQKVQVLLERDGELAEEPFDAEQPE' A
#
# COMPACT_ATOMS: atom_id res chain seq x y z
N MET A 1 7.76 -19.01 -3.70
CA MET A 1 6.49 -18.83 -4.43
C MET A 1 5.57 -17.80 -3.80
N ALA A 2 5.25 -17.87 -2.50
CA ALA A 2 4.30 -16.95 -1.85
C ALA A 2 4.64 -15.45 -1.96
N ARG A 3 5.94 -15.09 -1.91
CA ARG A 3 6.40 -13.68 -1.99
C ARG A 3 6.15 -13.03 -3.36
N LYS A 4 6.28 -13.82 -4.44
CA LYS A 4 6.01 -13.35 -5.80
C LYS A 4 4.52 -13.15 -6.02
N LYS A 5 3.68 -14.00 -5.40
CA LYS A 5 2.23 -13.88 -5.43
C LYS A 5 1.76 -12.58 -4.74
N ALA A 6 2.22 -12.30 -3.53
CA ALA A 6 1.84 -11.07 -2.82
C ALA A 6 2.26 -9.78 -3.58
N ALA A 7 3.41 -9.79 -4.24
CA ALA A 7 3.85 -8.67 -5.08
C ALA A 7 2.98 -8.52 -6.35
N LEU A 8 2.65 -9.64 -7.01
CA LEU A 8 1.71 -9.64 -8.15
C LEU A 8 0.32 -9.16 -7.73
N ASP A 9 -0.17 -9.61 -6.57
CA ASP A 9 -1.47 -9.20 -6.02
C ASP A 9 -1.48 -7.69 -5.71
N PHE A 10 -0.38 -7.14 -5.17
CA PHE A 10 -0.24 -5.69 -4.94
C PHE A 10 -0.23 -4.88 -6.25
N GLU A 11 0.60 -5.27 -7.22
CA GLU A 11 0.68 -4.56 -8.51
C GLU A 11 -0.67 -4.56 -9.22
N GLN A 12 -1.39 -5.69 -9.18
CA GLN A 12 -2.73 -5.78 -9.76
C GLN A 12 -3.72 -4.86 -9.05
N SER A 13 -3.82 -4.92 -7.71
CA SER A 13 -4.74 -4.05 -6.96
C SER A 13 -4.43 -2.56 -7.16
N LEU A 14 -3.15 -2.21 -7.32
CA LEU A 14 -2.74 -0.83 -7.61
C LEU A 14 -3.15 -0.38 -9.02
N THR A 15 -2.95 -1.23 -10.04
CA THR A 15 -3.41 -0.96 -11.40
C THR A 15 -4.92 -0.81 -11.46
N ASP A 16 -5.68 -1.71 -10.83
CA ASP A 16 -7.14 -1.64 -10.79
C ASP A 16 -7.62 -0.35 -10.12
N LEU A 17 -6.93 0.09 -9.05
CA LEU A 17 -7.24 1.36 -8.37
C LEU A 17 -6.98 2.57 -9.27
N GLN A 18 -5.86 2.59 -10.01
CA GLN A 18 -5.54 3.67 -10.95
C GLN A 18 -6.61 3.78 -12.04
N THR A 19 -6.98 2.67 -12.67
CA THR A 19 -8.04 2.64 -13.69
C THR A 19 -9.38 3.10 -13.10
N LEU A 20 -9.68 2.75 -11.86
CA LEU A 20 -10.90 3.20 -11.20
C LEU A 20 -10.91 4.71 -10.95
N VAL A 21 -9.78 5.28 -10.52
CA VAL A 21 -9.62 6.74 -10.34
C VAL A 21 -9.77 7.46 -11.67
N GLU A 22 -9.12 6.99 -12.73
CA GLU A 22 -9.26 7.57 -14.08
C GLU A 22 -10.74 7.60 -14.52
N ARG A 23 -11.49 6.53 -14.27
CA ARG A 23 -12.92 6.46 -14.58
C ARG A 23 -13.75 7.45 -13.77
N LEU A 24 -13.42 7.66 -12.50
CA LEU A 24 -14.08 8.66 -11.64
C LEU A 24 -13.77 10.09 -12.12
N GLU A 25 -12.53 10.36 -12.53
CA GLU A 25 -12.09 11.67 -13.00
C GLU A 25 -12.68 12.06 -14.36
N ASN A 26 -12.96 11.07 -15.22
CA ASN A 26 -13.60 11.30 -16.52
C ASN A 26 -15.05 11.81 -16.42
N GLY A 27 -15.72 11.62 -15.27
CA GLY A 27 -17.03 12.21 -15.01
C GLY A 27 -18.21 11.62 -15.81
N GLU A 28 -18.00 10.49 -16.50
CA GLU A 28 -19.05 9.81 -17.29
C GLU A 28 -19.92 8.85 -16.46
N LEU A 29 -19.62 8.68 -15.17
CA LEU A 29 -20.31 7.73 -14.30
C LEU A 29 -21.62 8.32 -13.77
N SER A 30 -22.66 7.49 -13.71
CA SER A 30 -23.86 7.82 -12.96
C SER A 30 -23.56 7.91 -11.46
N LEU A 31 -24.48 8.47 -10.68
CA LEU A 31 -24.32 8.52 -9.21
C LEU A 31 -24.16 7.12 -8.59
N GLU A 32 -24.96 6.16 -9.04
CA GLU A 32 -24.92 4.78 -8.55
C GLU A 32 -23.60 4.09 -8.91
N ASP A 33 -23.13 4.29 -10.14
CA ASP A 33 -21.85 3.76 -10.59
C ASP A 33 -20.68 4.42 -9.85
N SER A 34 -20.79 5.71 -9.54
CA SER A 34 -19.78 6.46 -8.78
C SER A 34 -19.66 5.94 -7.35
N LEU A 35 -20.80 5.63 -6.69
CA LEU A 35 -20.80 5.02 -5.37
C LEU A 35 -20.19 3.61 -5.38
N THR A 36 -20.54 2.81 -6.40
CA THR A 36 -19.97 1.47 -6.58
C THR A 36 -18.46 1.53 -6.81
N ALA A 37 -18.00 2.44 -7.67
CA ALA A 37 -16.58 2.66 -7.92
C ALA A 37 -15.86 3.12 -6.64
N PHE A 38 -16.47 4.01 -5.86
CA PHE A 38 -15.91 4.47 -4.59
C PHE A 38 -15.72 3.31 -3.58
N GLU A 39 -16.72 2.44 -3.43
CA GLU A 39 -16.61 1.26 -2.56
C GLU A 39 -15.49 0.31 -3.01
N GLN A 40 -15.38 0.08 -4.32
CA GLN A 40 -14.28 -0.70 -4.90
C GLN A 40 -12.93 -0.04 -4.64
N GLY A 41 -12.81 1.28 -4.80
CA GLY A 41 -11.59 2.04 -4.51
C GLY A 41 -11.15 1.92 -3.05
N ILE A 42 -12.09 1.95 -2.10
CA ILE A 42 -11.79 1.71 -0.67
C ILE A 42 -11.23 0.31 -0.46
N ARG A 43 -11.84 -0.71 -1.09
CA ARG A 43 -11.38 -2.10 -0.97
C ARG A 43 -9.97 -2.27 -1.49
N LEU A 44 -9.71 -1.82 -2.72
CA LEU A 44 -8.39 -1.90 -3.36
C LEU A 44 -7.32 -1.16 -2.54
N THR A 45 -7.65 0.02 -2.02
CA THR A 45 -6.76 0.79 -1.14
C THR A 45 -6.36 -0.01 0.11
N ARG A 46 -7.32 -0.67 0.76
CA ARG A 46 -7.06 -1.52 1.94
C ARG A 46 -6.18 -2.72 1.61
N GLU A 47 -6.39 -3.33 0.46
CA GLU A 47 -5.56 -4.44 -0.03
C GLU A 47 -4.11 -4.00 -0.24
N CYS A 48 -3.91 -2.85 -0.90
CA CYS A 48 -2.59 -2.26 -1.10
C CYS A 48 -1.89 -1.97 0.24
N GLN A 49 -2.59 -1.34 1.19
CA GLN A 49 -2.05 -1.05 2.53
C GLN A 49 -1.66 -2.33 3.28
N SER A 50 -2.49 -3.38 3.21
CA SER A 50 -2.20 -4.67 3.84
C SER A 50 -0.96 -5.34 3.24
N ALA A 51 -0.81 -5.30 1.92
CA ALA A 51 0.37 -5.83 1.24
C ALA A 51 1.64 -5.07 1.62
N LEU A 52 1.58 -3.73 1.72
CA LEU A 52 2.70 -2.91 2.16
C LEU A 52 3.08 -3.20 3.62
N ALA A 53 2.11 -3.28 4.52
CA ALA A 53 2.37 -3.61 5.93
C ALA A 53 3.04 -4.99 6.10
N GLN A 54 2.61 -5.99 5.32
CA GLN A 54 3.26 -7.31 5.30
C GLN A 54 4.69 -7.25 4.76
N ALA A 55 4.95 -6.41 3.76
CA ALA A 55 6.28 -6.22 3.20
C ALA A 55 7.21 -5.54 4.21
N GLU A 56 6.74 -4.48 4.88
CA GLU A 56 7.46 -3.75 5.93
C GLU A 56 7.81 -4.66 7.11
N GLN A 57 6.83 -5.38 7.67
CA GLN A 57 7.06 -6.34 8.75
C GLN A 57 8.16 -7.36 8.37
N LYS A 58 8.15 -7.80 7.12
CA LYS A 58 9.14 -8.76 6.64
C LYS A 58 10.53 -8.16 6.50
N VAL A 59 10.65 -6.90 6.08
CA VAL A 59 11.93 -6.19 6.08
C VAL A 59 12.44 -6.07 7.51
N GLN A 60 11.59 -5.68 8.45
CA GLN A 60 11.96 -5.55 9.85
C GLN A 60 12.46 -6.86 10.45
N VAL A 61 11.77 -7.99 10.23
CA VAL A 61 12.25 -9.31 10.69
C VAL A 61 13.59 -9.73 10.05
N LEU A 62 13.85 -9.33 8.80
CA LEU A 62 15.13 -9.64 8.14
C LEU A 62 16.28 -8.81 8.74
N LEU A 63 16.06 -7.52 9.02
CA LEU A 63 17.00 -6.67 9.74
C LEU A 63 17.22 -7.18 11.17
N GLU A 64 16.12 -7.56 11.84
CA GLU A 64 15.97 -8.44 13.02
C GLU A 64 17.06 -9.52 13.10
N ARG A 65 17.09 -10.34 12.05
CA ARG A 65 17.81 -11.60 12.00
C ARG A 65 19.27 -11.46 11.59
N ASP A 66 19.62 -10.44 10.81
CA ASP A 66 21.00 -10.19 10.38
C ASP A 66 21.82 -9.45 11.45
N GLY A 67 21.22 -9.11 12.60
CA GLY A 67 21.94 -8.65 13.79
C GLY A 67 22.45 -7.20 13.76
N GLU A 68 22.14 -6.45 12.71
CA GLU A 68 22.43 -5.01 12.61
C GLU A 68 21.15 -4.18 12.75
N LEU A 69 20.69 -4.04 13.99
CA LEU A 69 19.95 -2.84 14.40
C LEU A 69 20.84 -2.07 15.37
N ALA A 70 21.60 -1.12 14.83
CA ALA A 70 22.08 0.00 15.63
C ALA A 70 20.92 0.99 15.72
N GLU A 71 20.14 0.91 16.81
CA GLU A 71 19.25 1.98 17.21
C GLU A 71 20.14 3.15 17.69
N GLU A 72 20.44 4.08 16.78
CA GLU A 72 20.99 5.37 17.17
C GLU A 72 19.86 6.23 17.76
N PRO A 73 20.05 6.87 18.93
CA PRO A 73 19.09 7.81 19.47
C PRO A 73 18.79 8.89 18.42
N PHE A 74 17.52 9.05 18.04
CA PHE A 74 17.11 10.22 17.29
C PHE A 74 17.12 11.42 18.22
N ASP A 75 18.21 12.18 18.20
CA ASP A 75 18.33 13.41 18.96
C ASP A 75 17.54 14.51 18.25
N ALA A 76 16.25 14.61 18.57
CA ALA A 76 15.33 15.62 18.05
C ALA A 76 15.61 17.04 18.60
N GLU A 77 16.68 17.21 19.38
CA GLU A 77 17.11 18.48 19.95
C GLU A 77 18.59 18.75 19.60
N GLN A 78 18.86 19.17 18.36
CA GLN A 78 19.99 20.07 18.11
C GLN A 78 19.45 21.50 17.93
N PRO A 79 19.35 22.29 19.01
CA PRO A 79 19.42 23.73 18.88
C PRO A 79 20.89 24.13 18.72
N GLU A 80 21.26 24.64 17.55
CA GLU A 80 22.18 25.78 17.42
C GLU A 80 21.60 26.81 16.46
#